data_AF-A0A1Z9TJL1-F1
#
_entry.id   AF-A0A1Z9TJL1-F1
#
_cell.length_a   1.000
_cell.length_b   1.000
_cell.length_c   1.000
_cell.angle_alpha   90.00
_cell.angle_beta   90.00
_cell.angle_gamma   90.00
#
_symmetry.space_group_name_H-M   'P 1'
#
loop_
_entity.id
_entity.type
_entity.pdbx_description
1 polymer ?
#
loop_
_entity_poly.entity_id
_entity_poly.type
_entity_poly.pdbx_seq_one_letter_code
_entity_poly.pdbx_strand_id
1 'polypeptide(L)'
;MLEKFNGIFYLILFVVHFLAYGVYAYRCVFATKPFVDQYGMGDGSAIMTRFHGSILFGSFLMALYIMFVRPNGLEATWAFFNLVFLQNLCAFLVSLFSHRKGNLGVNEKTSIEGNIAPGVLTLLSAILCYGLADKIYI
;
A
#
# COMPACT_ATOMS: atom_id res chain seq x y z
N MET A 1 3.91 22.06 7.45
CA MET A 1 3.52 20.78 6.82
C MET A 1 3.61 20.84 5.30
N LEU A 2 2.99 21.80 4.62
CA LEU A 2 3.02 21.91 3.16
C LEU A 2 4.45 21.94 2.58
N GLU A 3 5.34 22.76 3.13
CA GLU A 3 6.74 22.83 2.67
C GLU A 3 7.51 21.50 2.83
N LYS A 4 7.23 20.76 3.91
CA LYS A 4 7.84 19.44 4.16
C LYS A 4 7.44 18.41 3.11
N PHE A 5 6.34 18.65 2.38
CA PHE A 5 5.77 17.76 1.37
C PHE A 5 5.81 18.37 -0.03
N ASN A 6 6.61 19.42 -0.29
CA ASN A 6 6.69 20.06 -1.61
C ASN A 6 5.33 20.59 -2.12
N GLY A 7 4.47 21.04 -1.20
CA GLY A 7 3.16 21.64 -1.49
C GLY A 7 1.96 20.75 -1.17
N ILE A 8 0.76 21.31 -1.38
CA ILE A 8 -0.52 20.65 -1.04
C ILE A 8 -0.81 19.42 -1.89
N PHE A 9 -0.41 19.44 -3.17
CA PHE A 9 -0.66 18.35 -4.11
C PHE A 9 -0.05 17.03 -3.60
N TYR A 10 1.25 17.03 -3.31
CA TYR A 10 1.93 15.83 -2.83
C TYR A 10 1.54 15.45 -1.41
N LEU A 11 1.19 16.43 -0.55
CA LEU A 11 0.62 16.14 0.76
C LEU A 11 -0.68 15.33 0.64
N ILE A 12 -1.59 15.76 -0.25
CA ILE A 12 -2.85 15.04 -0.51
C ILE A 12 -2.55 13.64 -1.06
N LEU A 13 -1.66 13.52 -2.06
CA LEU A 13 -1.29 12.21 -2.62
C LEU A 13 -0.71 11.28 -1.56
N PHE A 14 0.17 11.78 -0.70
CA PHE A 14 0.75 11.00 0.39
C PHE A 14 -0.34 10.51 1.36
N VAL A 15 -1.25 11.41 1.77
CA VAL A 15 -2.37 11.06 2.67
C VAL A 15 -3.26 10.02 2.03
N VAL A 16 -3.69 10.21 0.79
CA VAL A 16 -4.56 9.27 0.08
C VAL A 16 -3.88 7.90 -0.07
N HIS A 17 -2.61 7.88 -0.47
CA HIS A 17 -1.86 6.65 -0.65
C HIS A 17 -1.76 5.84 0.65
N PHE A 18 -1.34 6.48 1.75
CA PHE A 18 -1.17 5.77 3.01
C PHE A 18 -2.48 5.55 3.77
N LEU A 19 -3.53 6.34 3.55
CA LEU A 19 -4.87 6.00 4.03
C LEU A 19 -5.38 4.70 3.41
N ALA A 20 -5.11 4.46 2.13
CA ALA A 20 -5.45 3.18 1.51
C ALA A 20 -4.73 2.01 2.21
N TYR A 21 -3.44 2.17 2.55
CA TYR A 21 -2.71 1.19 3.37
C TYR A 21 -3.38 0.99 4.73
N GLY A 22 -3.76 2.05 5.43
CA GLY A 22 -4.45 1.97 6.72
C GLY A 22 -5.79 1.23 6.64
N VAL A 23 -6.58 1.49 5.59
CA VAL A 23 -7.86 0.80 5.34
C VAL A 23 -7.63 -0.69 5.10
N TYR A 24 -6.73 -1.07 4.19
CA TYR A 24 -6.43 -2.48 3.92
C TYR A 24 -5.80 -3.18 5.12
N ALA A 25 -4.89 -2.52 5.83
CA ALA A 25 -4.32 -3.03 7.08
C ALA A 25 -5.42 -3.33 8.10
N TYR A 26 -6.35 -2.39 8.32
CA TYR A 26 -7.46 -2.58 9.24
C TYR A 26 -8.35 -3.76 8.83
N ARG A 27 -8.73 -3.82 7.55
CA ARG A 27 -9.56 -4.91 7.02
C ARG A 27 -8.88 -6.28 7.13
N CYS A 28 -7.58 -6.35 6.87
CA CYS A 28 -6.85 -7.60 6.95
C CYS A 28 -6.57 -8.05 8.40
N VAL A 29 -6.29 -7.12 9.33
CA VAL A 29 -5.87 -7.44 10.70
C VAL A 29 -7.05 -7.56 11.66
N PHE A 30 -7.95 -6.57 11.68
CA PHE A 30 -9.00 -6.46 12.68
C PHE A 30 -10.37 -6.89 12.15
N ALA A 31 -10.65 -6.68 10.86
CA ALA A 31 -11.88 -7.12 10.20
C ALA A 31 -11.64 -8.29 9.21
N THR A 32 -10.74 -9.21 9.58
CA THR A 32 -10.26 -10.29 8.69
C THR A 32 -11.41 -11.16 8.16
N LYS A 33 -12.38 -11.52 8.99
CA LYS A 33 -13.47 -12.43 8.62
C LYS A 33 -14.31 -11.87 7.45
N PRO A 34 -14.86 -10.64 7.54
CA PRO A 34 -15.49 -10.00 6.39
C PRO A 34 -14.59 -9.89 5.15
N PHE A 35 -13.29 -9.64 5.33
CA PHE A 35 -12.36 -9.53 4.21
C PHE A 35 -12.17 -10.87 3.48
N VAL A 36 -11.90 -11.97 4.20
CA VAL A 36 -11.73 -13.30 3.58
C VAL A 36 -13.02 -13.80 2.94
N ASP A 37 -14.18 -13.46 3.51
CA ASP A 37 -15.50 -13.82 2.97
C ASP A 37 -15.84 -13.08 1.67
N GLN A 38 -15.42 -11.80 1.56
CA GLN A 38 -15.58 -10.99 0.34
C GLN A 38 -14.94 -11.69 -0.86
N TYR A 39 -13.77 -12.29 -0.67
CA TYR A 39 -12.97 -12.91 -1.75
C TYR A 39 -13.09 -14.43 -1.79
N GLY A 40 -13.91 -15.04 -0.93
CA GLY A 40 -14.09 -16.50 -0.88
C GLY A 40 -12.80 -17.27 -0.57
N MET A 41 -11.89 -16.71 0.24
CA MET A 41 -10.59 -17.33 0.53
C MET A 41 -10.68 -18.49 1.54
N GLY A 42 -11.81 -18.63 2.24
CA GLY A 42 -12.01 -19.58 3.34
C GLY A 42 -11.31 -19.17 4.64
N ASP A 43 -11.83 -19.62 5.77
CA ASP A 43 -11.38 -19.17 7.11
C ASP A 43 -9.92 -19.51 7.41
N GLY A 44 -9.38 -20.59 6.82
CA GLY A 44 -7.98 -20.98 6.96
C GLY A 44 -6.99 -19.94 6.39
N SER A 45 -7.43 -19.07 5.49
CA SER A 45 -6.59 -17.99 4.94
C SER A 45 -6.32 -16.86 5.94
N ALA A 46 -7.08 -16.78 7.04
CA ALA A 46 -7.04 -15.66 7.98
C ALA A 46 -5.63 -15.36 8.53
N ILE A 47 -4.80 -16.39 8.77
CA ILE A 47 -3.43 -16.19 9.27
C ILE A 47 -2.57 -15.46 8.23
N MET A 48 -2.65 -15.86 6.96
CA MET A 48 -1.89 -15.25 5.87
C MET A 48 -2.44 -13.86 5.53
N THR A 49 -3.75 -13.65 5.59
CA THR A 49 -4.37 -12.34 5.43
C THR A 49 -3.89 -11.36 6.51
N ARG A 50 -3.86 -11.78 7.78
CA ARG A 50 -3.35 -10.95 8.89
C ARG A 50 -1.86 -10.68 8.77
N PHE A 51 -1.08 -11.68 8.35
CA PHE A 51 0.35 -11.51 8.07
C PHE A 51 0.60 -10.46 6.99
N HIS A 52 -0.16 -10.49 5.89
CA HIS A 52 -0.05 -9.44 4.87
C HIS A 52 -0.50 -8.08 5.41
N GLY A 53 -1.62 -8.03 6.13
CA GLY A 53 -2.15 -6.82 6.75
C GLY A 53 -1.21 -6.16 7.76
N SER A 54 -0.42 -6.94 8.51
CA SER A 54 0.53 -6.39 9.49
C SER A 54 1.69 -5.64 8.84
N ILE A 55 2.14 -6.08 7.65
CA ILE A 55 3.15 -5.36 6.86
C ILE A 55 2.60 -4.02 6.38
N LEU A 56 1.36 -3.99 5.86
CA LEU A 56 0.69 -2.74 5.47
C LEU A 56 0.50 -1.81 6.67
N PHE A 57 0.17 -2.38 7.83
CA PHE A 57 0.03 -1.62 9.07
C PHE A 57 1.36 -0.97 9.49
N GLY A 58 2.47 -1.71 9.41
CA GLY A 58 3.80 -1.17 9.67
C GLY A 58 4.15 0.00 8.75
N SER A 59 3.90 -0.13 7.45
CA SER A 59 4.12 0.97 6.50
C SER A 59 3.21 2.18 6.78
N PHE A 60 1.96 1.95 7.17
CA PHE A 60 1.05 3.02 7.56
C PHE A 60 1.54 3.77 8.81
N LEU A 61 2.00 3.05 9.84
CA LEU A 61 2.58 3.66 11.04
C LEU A 61 3.85 4.45 10.72
N MET A 62 4.70 3.96 9.83
CA MET A 62 5.89 4.70 9.39
C MET A 62 5.50 6.00 8.65
N ALA A 63 4.45 5.97 7.83
CA ALA A 63 3.94 7.16 7.17
C ALA A 63 3.37 8.19 8.18
N LEU A 64 2.64 7.75 9.21
CA LEU A 64 2.18 8.63 10.29
C LEU A 64 3.35 9.22 11.07
N TYR A 65 4.38 8.43 11.36
CA TYR A 65 5.60 8.91 12.00
C TYR A 65 6.29 9.99 11.17
N ILE A 66 6.48 9.77 9.86
CA ILE A 66 7.06 10.75 8.93
C ILE A 66 6.26 12.05 8.91
N MET A 67 4.92 11.94 8.89
CA MET A 67 4.03 13.09 8.80
C MET A 67 3.99 13.91 10.09
N PHE A 68 3.80 13.26 11.24
CA PHE A 68 3.45 13.95 12.49
C PHE A 68 4.59 14.06 13.50
N VAL A 69 5.55 13.14 13.46
CA VAL A 69 6.56 13.01 14.52
C VAL A 69 7.94 13.44 14.03
N ARG A 70 8.33 13.07 12.80
CA ARG A 70 9.66 13.34 12.28
C ARG A 70 9.87 14.84 12.02
N PRO A 71 10.85 15.50 12.67
CA PRO A 71 11.06 16.94 12.52
C PRO A 71 11.32 17.34 11.07
N ASN A 72 12.13 16.56 10.36
CA ASN A 72 12.54 16.85 8.97
C ASN A 72 11.57 16.29 7.91
N GLY A 73 10.40 15.77 8.32
CA GLY A 73 9.40 15.26 7.39
C GLY A 73 9.96 14.21 6.43
N LEU A 74 9.91 14.50 5.12
CA LEU A 74 10.33 13.60 4.04
C LEU A 74 11.84 13.51 3.80
N GLU A 75 12.65 14.39 4.39
CA GLU A 75 14.08 14.49 4.08
C GLU A 75 14.82 13.17 4.30
N ALA A 76 15.57 12.68 3.31
CA ALA A 76 16.35 11.44 3.39
C ALA A 76 15.52 10.18 3.77
N THR A 77 14.24 10.12 3.34
CA THR A 77 13.36 8.96 3.57
C THR A 77 13.28 8.00 2.38
N TRP A 78 14.18 8.12 1.39
CA TRP A 78 14.15 7.35 0.15
C TRP A 78 13.96 5.85 0.32
N ALA A 79 14.58 5.22 1.33
CA ALA A 79 14.53 3.77 1.51
C ALA A 79 13.09 3.28 1.74
N PHE A 80 12.30 4.04 2.50
CA PHE A 80 10.89 3.74 2.76
C PHE A 80 10.06 3.90 1.48
N PHE A 81 10.22 5.00 0.77
CA PHE A 81 9.45 5.27 -0.46
C PHE A 81 9.78 4.28 -1.59
N ASN A 82 11.07 3.96 -1.78
CA ASN A 82 11.49 2.96 -2.76
C ASN A 82 10.95 1.56 -2.41
N LEU A 83 10.98 1.17 -1.13
CA LEU A 83 10.44 -0.11 -0.71
C LEU A 83 8.92 -0.17 -0.95
N VAL A 84 8.18 0.86 -0.57
CA VAL A 84 6.72 0.98 -0.81
C VAL A 84 6.41 0.90 -2.30
N PHE A 85 7.17 1.61 -3.14
CA PHE A 85 7.01 1.55 -4.59
C PHE A 85 7.24 0.13 -5.13
N LEU A 86 8.35 -0.51 -4.75
CA LEU A 86 8.67 -1.86 -5.20
C LEU A 86 7.65 -2.89 -4.71
N GLN A 87 7.19 -2.78 -3.47
CA GLN A 87 6.13 -3.66 -2.93
C GLN A 87 4.85 -3.55 -3.75
N ASN A 88 4.41 -2.32 -4.06
CA ASN A 88 3.20 -2.10 -4.87
C ASN A 88 3.37 -2.61 -6.30
N LEU A 89 4.50 -2.30 -6.94
CA LEU A 89 4.81 -2.76 -8.29
C LEU A 89 4.85 -4.29 -8.36
N CYS A 90 5.53 -4.95 -7.42
CA CYS A 90 5.56 -6.41 -7.35
C CYS A 90 4.17 -6.99 -7.11
N ALA A 91 3.38 -6.43 -6.19
CA ALA A 91 2.00 -6.86 -5.96
C ALA A 91 1.15 -6.72 -7.23
N PHE A 92 1.31 -5.63 -7.97
CA PHE A 92 0.60 -5.42 -9.24
C PHE A 92 1.01 -6.46 -10.29
N LEU A 93 2.31 -6.65 -10.53
CA LEU A 93 2.79 -7.61 -11.53
C LEU A 93 2.40 -9.06 -11.19
N VAL A 94 2.51 -9.46 -9.92
CA VAL A 94 2.08 -10.77 -9.45
C VAL A 94 0.56 -10.93 -9.57
N SER A 95 -0.23 -9.89 -9.27
CA SER A 95 -1.70 -9.94 -9.41
C SER A 95 -2.14 -10.21 -10.84
N LEU A 96 -1.49 -9.57 -11.82
CA LEU A 96 -1.74 -9.78 -13.26
C LEU A 96 -1.38 -11.20 -13.68
N PHE A 97 -0.29 -11.75 -13.14
CA PHE A 97 0.10 -13.14 -13.39
C PHE A 97 -0.94 -14.12 -12.83
N SER A 98 -1.34 -13.95 -11.57
CA SER A 98 -2.32 -14.81 -10.90
C SER A 98 -3.67 -14.82 -11.62
N HIS A 99 -4.16 -13.66 -12.08
CA HIS A 99 -5.42 -13.56 -12.82
C HIS A 99 -5.38 -14.17 -14.23
N ARG A 100 -4.22 -14.21 -14.89
CA ARG A 100 -4.11 -14.62 -16.31
C ARG A 100 -3.68 -16.07 -16.51
N LYS A 101 -2.91 -16.66 -15.58
CA LYS A 101 -2.24 -17.96 -15.79
C LYS A 101 -2.41 -18.96 -14.64
N GLY A 102 -2.92 -18.57 -13.48
CA GLY A 102 -3.01 -19.44 -12.32
C GLY A 102 -4.39 -20.05 -12.14
N ASN A 103 -4.52 -21.37 -12.25
CA ASN A 103 -5.69 -22.09 -11.70
C ASN A 103 -5.70 -22.09 -10.15
N LEU A 104 -4.68 -21.49 -9.53
CA LEU A 104 -4.48 -21.39 -8.09
C LEU A 104 -4.85 -19.98 -7.61
N GLY A 105 -5.75 -19.90 -6.64
CA GLY A 105 -6.10 -18.64 -5.98
C GLY A 105 -7.16 -17.80 -6.71
N VAL A 106 -7.81 -18.35 -7.75
CA VAL A 106 -8.98 -17.75 -8.40
C VAL A 106 -10.24 -18.59 -8.16
N ASN A 107 -11.36 -17.92 -7.91
CA ASN A 107 -12.69 -18.49 -7.69
C ASN A 107 -13.75 -17.52 -8.24
N GLU A 108 -15.03 -17.85 -8.07
CA GLU A 108 -16.15 -17.03 -8.56
C GLU A 108 -16.23 -15.62 -7.93
N LYS A 109 -15.61 -15.42 -6.77
CA LYS A 109 -15.51 -14.13 -6.05
C LYS A 109 -14.19 -13.39 -6.32
N THR A 110 -13.33 -13.91 -7.20
CA THR A 110 -12.11 -13.21 -7.60
C THR A 110 -12.47 -11.90 -8.27
N SER A 111 -12.04 -10.80 -7.65
CA SER A 111 -12.36 -9.44 -8.08
C SER A 111 -11.18 -8.82 -8.84
N ILE A 112 -11.51 -8.08 -9.90
CA ILE A 112 -10.54 -7.23 -10.63
C ILE A 112 -9.90 -6.16 -9.74
N GLU A 113 -10.51 -5.85 -8.59
CA GLU A 113 -9.92 -5.02 -7.53
C GLU A 113 -8.51 -5.49 -7.17
N GLY A 114 -8.26 -6.80 -7.16
CA GLY A 114 -6.95 -7.38 -6.89
C GLY A 114 -5.85 -6.95 -7.87
N ASN A 115 -6.21 -6.44 -9.05
CA ASN A 115 -5.29 -5.83 -10.02
C ASN A 115 -5.32 -4.30 -9.96
N ILE A 116 -6.52 -3.72 -9.85
CA ILE A 116 -6.71 -2.26 -9.87
C ILE A 116 -6.07 -1.61 -8.64
N ALA A 117 -6.33 -2.14 -7.44
CA ALA A 117 -5.83 -1.57 -6.21
C ALA A 117 -4.30 -1.48 -6.18
N PRO A 118 -3.53 -2.57 -6.39
CA PRO A 118 -2.07 -2.48 -6.43
C PRO A 118 -1.58 -1.61 -7.59
N GLY A 119 -2.23 -1.62 -8.76
CA GLY A 119 -1.84 -0.76 -9.89
C GLY A 119 -1.98 0.75 -9.59
N VAL A 120 -3.08 1.16 -8.95
CA VAL A 120 -3.27 2.54 -8.49
C VAL A 120 -2.24 2.90 -7.42
N LEU A 121 -1.98 1.99 -6.46
CA LEU A 121 -0.96 2.22 -5.44
C LEU A 121 0.44 2.36 -6.05
N THR A 122 0.79 1.56 -7.06
CA THR A 122 2.05 1.69 -7.82
C THR A 122 2.17 3.04 -8.49
N LEU A 123 1.11 3.52 -9.14
CA LEU A 123 1.12 4.83 -9.80
C LEU A 123 1.30 5.97 -8.79
N LEU A 124 0.55 5.92 -7.69
CA LEU A 124 0.65 6.92 -6.63
C LEU A 124 2.03 6.94 -5.99
N SER A 125 2.60 5.77 -5.67
CA SER A 125 3.95 5.72 -5.09
C SER A 125 5.03 6.14 -6.09
N ALA A 126 4.87 5.85 -7.39
CA ALA A 126 5.77 6.36 -8.43
C ALA A 126 5.75 7.90 -8.52
N ILE A 127 4.56 8.50 -8.49
CA ILE A 127 4.41 9.96 -8.49
C ILE A 127 5.05 10.57 -7.24
N LEU A 128 4.88 9.94 -6.07
CA LEU A 128 5.51 10.40 -4.83
C LEU A 128 7.04 10.28 -4.91
N CYS A 129 7.60 9.16 -5.38
CA CYS A 129 9.04 9.00 -5.53
C CYS A 129 9.65 10.04 -6.48
N TYR A 130 9.02 10.25 -7.64
CA TYR A 130 9.50 11.20 -8.64
C TYR A 130 9.32 12.66 -8.20
N GLY A 131 8.12 13.01 -7.73
CA GLY A 131 7.76 14.40 -7.42
C GLY A 131 8.31 14.93 -6.10
N LEU A 132 8.77 14.05 -5.22
CA LEU A 132 9.42 14.41 -3.95
C LEU A 132 10.93 14.10 -3.97
N ALA A 133 11.51 13.86 -5.16
CA ALA A 133 12.89 13.41 -5.30
C ALA A 133 13.91 14.36 -4.64
N ASP A 134 13.67 15.67 -4.75
CA ASP A 134 14.47 16.75 -4.15
C ASP A 134 14.45 16.76 -2.62
N LYS A 135 13.55 16.01 -1.98
CA LYS A 135 13.47 15.86 -0.53
C LYS A 135 13.89 14.46 -0.09
N ILE A 136 13.40 13.42 -0.75
CA ILE A 136 13.61 12.06 -0.25
C ILE A 136 15.02 11.52 -0.51
N TYR A 137 15.71 11.98 -1.56
CA TYR A 137 17.04 11.47 -2.00
C TYR A 137 18.24 12.39 -1.67
N ILE A 138 18.05 13.39 -0.80
CA ILE A 138 19.14 14.30 -0.37
C ILE A 138 20.19 13.61 0.48
#